data_AF-A0A2D6ZRM9-F1
#
_entry.id   AF-A0A2D6ZRM9-F1
#
_cell.length_a   1.000
_cell.length_b   1.000
_cell.length_c   1.000
_cell.angle_alpha   90.00
_cell.angle_beta   90.00
_cell.angle_gamma   90.00
#
_symmetry.space_group_name_H-M   'P 1'
#
loop_
_entity.id
_entity.type
_entity.pdbx_description
1 polymer ?
#
loop_
_entity_poly.entity_id
_entity_poly.type
_entity_poly.pdbx_seq_one_letter_code
_entity_poly.pdbx_strand_id
1 'polypeptide(L)'
;MAKFISVVKFIVKEGEDLNFTDSMKKFVNPEGVISRKVIKTGDRSYCSMVEWVNEESLANARQQMIAYLDTVRDLLEEISPELGVTDPASGPLIIDEQGLITSPGGTISGKIKT
;
A
#
# COMPACT_ATOMS: atom_id res chain seq x y z
N MET A 1 -3.33 2.32 -15.98
CA MET A 1 -2.66 1.10 -15.49
C MET A 1 -1.68 1.51 -14.41
N ALA A 2 -1.64 0.78 -13.30
CA ALA A 2 -0.66 1.02 -12.26
C ALA A 2 0.75 0.76 -12.80
N LYS A 3 1.72 1.56 -12.37
CA LYS A 3 3.14 1.32 -12.67
C LYS A 3 3.94 1.00 -11.41
N PHE A 4 3.37 1.29 -10.24
CA PHE A 4 4.02 1.14 -8.96
C PHE A 4 2.99 0.73 -7.91
N ILE A 5 3.37 -0.13 -6.97
CA ILE A 5 2.51 -0.57 -5.88
C ILE A 5 3.23 -0.31 -4.55
N SER A 6 2.48 0.18 -3.57
CA SER A 6 2.93 0.18 -2.18
C SER A 6 2.00 -0.71 -1.34
N VAL A 7 2.61 -1.44 -0.42
CA VAL A 7 1.94 -2.33 0.53
C VAL A 7 2.35 -1.92 1.93
N VAL A 8 1.40 -1.87 2.86
CA VAL A 8 1.69 -1.66 4.28
C VAL A 8 0.93 -2.70 5.10
N LYS A 9 1.64 -3.47 5.92
CA LYS A 9 1.02 -4.39 6.86
C LYS A 9 0.90 -3.77 8.24
N PHE A 10 -0.15 -4.19 8.93
CA PHE A 10 -0.56 -3.71 10.25
C PHE A 10 -0.90 -4.91 11.12
N ILE A 11 -0.59 -4.81 12.41
CA ILE A 11 -1.20 -5.62 13.46
C ILE A 11 -1.98 -4.64 14.33
N VAL A 12 -3.30 -4.81 14.43
CA VAL A 12 -4.18 -3.91 15.19
C VAL A 12 -4.30 -4.41 16.62
N LYS A 13 -4.27 -3.53 17.62
CA LYS A 13 -4.46 -3.92 19.03
C LYS A 13 -5.81 -4.63 19.25
N GLU A 14 -5.84 -5.52 20.21
CA GLU A 14 -7.09 -6.20 20.59
C GLU A 14 -8.20 -5.19 20.93
N GLY A 15 -9.36 -5.35 20.28
CA GLY A 15 -10.52 -4.45 20.45
C GLY A 15 -10.54 -3.22 19.53
N GLU A 16 -9.48 -2.94 18.77
CA GLU A 16 -9.36 -1.72 17.96
C GLU A 16 -9.75 -1.89 16.47
N ASP A 17 -10.20 -3.07 16.05
CA ASP A 17 -10.56 -3.37 14.65
C ASP A 17 -11.55 -2.37 14.04
N LEU A 18 -12.57 -1.97 14.79
CA LEU A 18 -13.57 -1.00 14.32
C LEU A 18 -12.97 0.39 14.15
N ASN A 19 -12.19 0.86 15.12
CA ASN A 19 -11.54 2.17 15.06
C ASN A 19 -10.52 2.22 13.91
N PHE A 20 -9.76 1.15 13.71
CA PHE A 20 -8.83 1.02 12.59
C PHE A 20 -9.56 1.07 11.25
N THR A 21 -10.60 0.24 11.06
CA THR A 21 -11.34 0.19 9.79
C THR A 21 -12.09 1.49 9.50
N ASP A 22 -12.62 2.17 10.51
CA ASP A 22 -13.24 3.48 10.35
C ASP A 22 -12.24 4.58 10.01
N SER A 23 -11.03 4.55 10.59
CA SER A 23 -9.94 5.43 10.15
C SER A 23 -9.57 5.16 8.69
N MET A 24 -9.48 3.89 8.29
CA MET A 24 -9.14 3.50 6.92
C MET A 24 -10.18 3.99 5.90
N LYS A 25 -11.47 4.04 6.25
CA LYS A 25 -12.54 4.62 5.41
C LYS A 25 -12.43 6.14 5.26
N LYS A 26 -11.96 6.83 6.30
CA LYS A 26 -11.81 8.29 6.32
C LYS A 26 -10.55 8.79 5.62
N PHE A 27 -9.58 7.91 5.38
CA PHE A 27 -8.36 8.28 4.67
C PHE A 27 -8.65 8.78 3.26
N VAL A 28 -8.23 10.01 2.99
CA VAL A 28 -8.31 10.63 1.67
C VAL A 28 -7.08 10.22 0.88
N ASN A 29 -7.29 9.55 -0.26
CA ASN A 29 -6.21 9.11 -1.12
C ASN A 29 -5.39 10.33 -1.64
N PRO A 30 -4.05 10.26 -1.58
CA PRO A 30 -3.18 11.24 -2.21
C PRO A 30 -3.36 11.31 -3.73
N GLU A 31 -2.86 12.39 -4.33
CA GLU A 31 -2.78 12.52 -5.79
C GLU A 31 -1.94 11.38 -6.39
N GLY A 32 -2.37 10.87 -7.55
CA GLY A 32 -1.69 9.79 -8.27
C GLY A 32 -2.01 8.37 -7.77
N VAL A 33 -2.86 8.21 -6.75
CA VAL A 33 -3.47 6.92 -6.40
C VAL A 33 -4.51 6.52 -7.46
N ILE A 34 -4.36 5.32 -8.02
CA ILE A 34 -5.31 4.71 -8.95
C ILE A 34 -6.37 3.92 -8.17
N SER A 35 -5.93 3.07 -7.25
CA SER A 35 -6.82 2.32 -6.38
C SER A 35 -6.14 2.03 -5.04
N ARG A 36 -6.97 1.86 -4.01
CA ARG A 36 -6.54 1.43 -2.68
C ARG A 36 -7.48 0.34 -2.20
N LYS A 37 -6.90 -0.75 -1.69
CA LYS A 37 -7.62 -1.90 -1.14
C LYS A 37 -7.03 -2.22 0.23
N VAL A 38 -7.87 -2.52 1.20
CA VAL A 38 -7.44 -3.00 2.52
C VAL A 38 -8.05 -4.36 2.74
N ILE A 39 -7.21 -5.35 3.05
CA ILE A 39 -7.62 -6.73 3.31
C ILE A 39 -7.25 -7.12 4.74
N LYS A 40 -8.05 -8.02 5.31
CA LYS A 40 -7.72 -8.72 6.55
C LYS A 40 -6.91 -9.97 6.20
N THR A 41 -5.78 -10.18 6.86
CA THR A 41 -4.83 -11.28 6.58
C THR A 41 -4.67 -12.25 7.76
N GLY A 42 -5.30 -11.95 8.89
CA GLY A 42 -5.36 -12.78 10.10
C GLY A 42 -6.33 -12.16 11.10
N ASP A 43 -6.38 -12.66 12.34
CA ASP A 43 -7.39 -12.24 13.33
C ASP A 43 -7.35 -10.73 13.62
N ARG A 44 -6.15 -10.15 13.69
CA ARG A 44 -5.93 -8.70 13.91
C ARG A 44 -4.97 -8.09 12.88
N SER A 45 -4.62 -8.86 11.85
CA SER A 45 -3.63 -8.46 10.84
C SER A 45 -4.32 -7.93 9.61
N TYR A 46 -3.83 -6.81 9.09
CA TYR A 46 -4.37 -6.14 7.91
C TYR A 46 -3.26 -5.74 6.95
N CYS A 47 -3.62 -5.61 5.68
CA CYS A 47 -2.70 -5.19 4.62
C CYS A 47 -3.39 -4.16 3.72
N SER A 48 -2.81 -2.97 3.62
CA SER A 48 -3.23 -1.93 2.66
C SER A 48 -2.38 -2.03 1.41
N MET A 49 -3.02 -2.11 0.24
CA MET A 49 -2.39 -2.14 -1.07
C MET A 49 -2.84 -0.93 -1.85
N VAL A 50 -1.88 -0.14 -2.34
CA VAL A 50 -2.14 1.08 -3.10
C VAL A 50 -1.43 1.00 -4.43
N GLU A 51 -2.20 1.19 -5.50
CA GLU A 51 -1.73 1.27 -6.87
C GLU A 51 -1.51 2.73 -7.25
N TRP A 52 -0.33 3.03 -7.82
CA TRP A 52 0.09 4.38 -8.18
C TRP A 52 0.34 4.51 -9.68
N VAL A 53 0.11 5.70 -10.21
CA VAL A 53 0.41 6.03 -11.61
C VAL A 53 1.92 5.93 -11.94
N ASN A 54 2.79 6.19 -10.96
CA ASN A 54 4.25 6.06 -11.05
C ASN A 54 4.88 6.13 -9.64
N GLU A 55 6.21 5.94 -9.55
CA GLU A 55 6.97 6.04 -8.29
C GLU A 55 6.99 7.46 -7.71
N GLU A 56 7.03 8.49 -8.57
CA GLU A 56 7.06 9.89 -8.17
C GLU A 56 5.81 10.30 -7.38
N SER A 57 4.62 9.82 -7.78
CA SER A 57 3.38 10.05 -7.04
C SER A 57 3.44 9.49 -5.62
N LEU A 58 4.00 8.29 -5.42
CA LEU A 58 4.23 7.77 -4.08
C LEU A 58 5.24 8.64 -3.33
N ALA A 59 6.34 9.04 -3.97
CA ALA A 59 7.37 9.86 -3.34
C ALA A 59 6.80 11.20 -2.83
N ASN A 60 5.96 11.86 -3.64
CA ASN A 60 5.30 13.11 -3.30
C ASN A 60 4.24 12.92 -2.19
N ALA A 61 3.59 11.75 -2.15
CA ALA A 61 2.57 11.41 -1.15
C ALA A 61 3.15 11.01 0.22
N ARG A 62 4.46 10.74 0.35
CA ARG A 62 5.06 10.18 1.58
C ARG A 62 4.73 10.97 2.83
N GLN A 63 4.82 12.30 2.79
CA GLN A 63 4.54 13.14 3.96
C GLN A 63 3.08 13.05 4.39
N GLN A 64 2.14 13.06 3.44
CA GLN A 64 0.71 12.87 3.72
C GLN A 64 0.43 11.48 4.31
N MET A 65 1.08 10.44 3.78
CA MET A 65 0.93 9.07 4.28
C MET A 65 1.49 8.92 5.70
N ILE A 66 2.67 9.48 5.98
CA ILE A 66 3.27 9.47 7.32
C ILE A 66 2.34 10.20 8.31
N ALA A 67 1.87 11.40 7.95
CA ALA A 67 0.96 12.17 8.79
C ALA A 67 -0.32 11.39 9.10
N TYR A 68 -0.89 10.69 8.12
CA TYR A 68 -2.03 9.80 8.37
C TYR A 68 -1.68 8.62 9.27
N LEU A 69 -0.56 7.94 9.02
CA LEU A 69 -0.12 6.80 9.83
C LEU A 69 0.07 7.20 11.29
N ASP A 70 0.63 8.39 11.55
CA ASP A 70 0.79 8.93 12.89
C ASP A 70 -0.55 9.05 13.65
N THR A 71 -1.67 9.30 12.95
CA THR A 71 -3.01 9.34 13.57
C THR A 71 -3.57 7.98 13.99
N VAL A 72 -3.03 6.89 13.45
CA VAL A 72 -3.50 5.53 13.73
C VAL A 72 -2.51 4.70 14.52
N ARG A 73 -1.29 5.20 14.79
CA ARG A 73 -0.24 4.44 15.51
C ARG A 73 -0.71 3.88 16.84
N ASP A 74 -1.52 4.64 17.57
CA ASP A 74 -2.02 4.21 18.88
C ASP A 74 -2.97 3.00 18.81
N LEU A 75 -3.52 2.71 17.63
CA LEU A 75 -4.37 1.55 17.37
C LEU A 75 -3.58 0.28 17.01
N LEU A 76 -2.25 0.39 16.83
CA LEU A 76 -1.41 -0.66 16.24
C LEU A 76 -0.48 -1.30 17.28
N GLU A 77 -0.28 -2.60 17.15
CA GLU A 77 0.74 -3.33 17.88
C GLU A 77 2.11 -3.23 17.20
N GLU A 78 3.16 -3.29 18.00
CA GLU A 78 4.52 -3.42 17.50
C GLU A 78 4.69 -4.79 16.81
N ILE A 79 5.18 -4.77 15.58
CA ILE A 79 5.48 -5.95 14.77
C ILE A 79 6.83 -6.53 15.19
N SER A 80 7.85 -5.67 15.28
CA SER A 80 9.19 -5.99 15.79
C SER A 80 9.94 -4.70 16.13
N PRO A 81 11.05 -4.76 16.89
CA PRO A 81 11.88 -3.59 17.18
C PRO A 81 12.41 -2.86 15.95
N GLU A 82 12.64 -3.57 14.84
CA GLU A 82 13.18 -3.02 13.60
C GLU A 82 12.10 -2.34 12.74
N LEU A 83 10.89 -2.90 12.73
CA LEU A 83 9.78 -2.41 11.90
C LEU A 83 8.90 -1.39 12.66
N GLY A 84 8.89 -1.44 13.99
CA GLY A 84 7.92 -0.72 14.80
C GLY A 84 6.50 -1.24 14.55
N VAL A 85 5.54 -0.36 14.30
CA VAL A 85 4.10 -0.68 14.22
C VAL A 85 3.57 -0.94 12.81
N THR A 86 4.40 -0.78 11.77
CA THR A 86 4.01 -0.99 10.37
C THR A 86 5.14 -1.63 9.58
N ASP A 87 4.80 -2.50 8.62
CA ASP A 87 5.75 -3.10 7.67
C ASP A 87 5.47 -2.59 6.24
N PRO A 88 6.13 -1.50 5.80
CA PRO A 88 5.94 -0.94 4.47
C PRO A 88 6.87 -1.58 3.42
N ALA A 89 6.33 -1.85 2.25
CA ALA A 89 7.08 -2.26 1.06
C ALA A 89 6.52 -1.55 -0.18
N SER A 90 7.36 -1.29 -1.19
CA SER A 90 6.88 -0.71 -2.44
C SER A 90 7.80 -1.04 -3.61
N GLY A 91 7.27 -1.08 -4.82
CA GLY A 91 8.07 -1.36 -6.01
C GLY A 91 7.31 -1.23 -7.33
N PRO A 92 8.02 -1.31 -8.46
CA PRO A 92 7.43 -1.29 -9.78
C PRO A 92 6.54 -2.51 -10.01
N LEU A 93 5.43 -2.32 -10.74
CA LEU A 93 4.57 -3.43 -11.15
C LEU A 93 5.29 -4.27 -12.20
N ILE A 94 5.65 -5.50 -11.85
CA ILE A 94 6.36 -6.40 -12.78
C ILE A 94 5.42 -7.05 -13.78
N ILE A 95 4.22 -7.46 -13.36
CA ILE A 95 3.24 -8.15 -14.20
C ILE A 95 1.82 -7.91 -13.66
N ASP A 96 0.85 -7.72 -14.55
CA ASP A 96 -0.58 -7.69 -14.21
C ASP A 96 -1.32 -8.98 -14.64
N GLU A 97 -2.63 -9.02 -14.39
CA GLU A 97 -3.47 -10.18 -14.74
C GLU A 97 -3.56 -10.44 -16.25
N GLN A 98 -3.28 -9.44 -17.10
CA GLN A 98 -3.20 -9.58 -18.55
C GLN A 98 -1.82 -10.10 -19.01
N GLY A 99 -0.88 -10.31 -18.08
CA GLY A 99 0.49 -10.72 -18.39
C GLY A 99 1.33 -9.58 -18.98
N LEU A 100 0.92 -8.32 -18.82
CA LEU A 100 1.71 -7.19 -19.29
C LEU A 100 2.89 -6.97 -18.35
N ILE A 101 4.08 -7.31 -18.84
CA ILE A 101 5.32 -7.16 -18.09
C ILE A 101 5.83 -5.73 -18.30
N THR A 102 5.86 -4.91 -17.26
CA THR A 102 6.63 -3.66 -17.34
C THR A 102 8.09 -4.00 -17.02
N SER A 103 8.97 -3.86 -18.01
CA SER A 103 10.40 -3.77 -17.71
C SER A 103 10.59 -2.50 -16.89
N PRO A 104 11.27 -2.52 -15.73
CA PRO A 104 11.56 -1.28 -15.00
C PRO A 104 12.25 -0.29 -15.94
N GLY A 105 11.55 0.79 -16.31
CA GLY A 105 12.05 1.83 -17.23
C GLY A 105 11.97 1.55 -18.74
N GLY A 106 11.32 0.47 -19.19
CA GLY A 106 11.22 0.14 -20.63
C GLY A 106 9.88 0.52 -21.28
N THR A 107 9.93 1.15 -22.45
CA THR A 107 8.75 1.32 -23.33
C THR A 107 8.36 -0.04 -23.93
N ILE A 108 7.10 -0.45 -23.76
CA ILE A 108 6.58 -1.74 -24.22
C ILE A 108 6.66 -1.83 -25.75
N SER A 109 7.51 -2.70 -26.28
CA SER A 109 7.41 -3.18 -27.66
C SER A 109 7.59 -4.71 -27.69
N GLY A 110 6.53 -5.42 -28.08
CA GLY A 110 6.57 -6.86 -28.34
C GLY A 110 5.34 -7.58 -27.80
N LYS A 111 4.47 -8.05 -28.72
CA LYS A 111 3.42 -9.02 -28.40
C LYS A 111 4.08 -10.34 -27.99
N ILE A 112 3.66 -10.92 -26.86
CA ILE A 112 4.02 -12.27 -26.46
C ILE A 112 3.52 -13.22 -27.55
N LYS A 113 4.44 -13.94 -28.20
CA LYS A 113 4.08 -15.11 -29.02
C LYS A 113 3.92 -16.29 -28.06
N THR A 114 2.74 -16.89 -28.07
CA THR A 114 2.45 -18.23 -27.53
C THR A 114 3.30 -19.28 -28.22
#